data_AF-A0A356EK06-F1
#
_entry.id   AF-A0A356EK06-F1
#
_cell.length_a   1.000
_cell.length_b   1.000
_cell.length_c   1.000
_cell.angle_alpha   90.00
_cell.angle_beta   90.00
_cell.angle_gamma   90.00
#
_symmetry.space_group_name_H-M   'P 1'
#
loop_
_entity.id
_entity.type
_entity.pdbx_description
1 polymer ?
#
loop_
_entity_poly.entity_id
_entity_poly.type
_entity_poly.pdbx_seq_one_letter_code
_entity_poly.pdbx_strand_id
1 'polypeptide(L)'
;MIGTTDDRTRASLRRGVYAILIAVSAGAMIGRILSVDAIDKRAVQEYRISTQLAEHRKALTAKGTEGESLDEAMAAEESRLRRRIRYERPFLSANDRSRWCAVRALVEEDMRVPGKPYAIDRVTVQPGWDTIDMVKHDGHLYSSKPPLLSTLLAGPYWVVHKITGATLETHPYAIGRFLLITTNVVGWVIMLTLIAAMAERLGTTDCGRLFVVAAASFGTFLSTFGVTLNNHLFGALGVTVALYAVLRIWMDGRREIRWFVLAGLFGAFAVTNELPALSFLALMGLALLIKAPRPTLLGFAPATVLVAAGFFGTNWIAHESLRPPYMHRGGEDNWYDYTYERDGRVIESHWRNPSGLDRGEDRTAVYAFHGLVGHHGIFSLTPMWLLTILGLGLWLGPGNDRASREWAAAIAVVSVVCLAFYLCIEQDGRNYGGSTCGFRWVFWLAPLWLIGMLPAADLLSRRRWTIGIAIVLLALSVLSASYPTWNPWSHPWLYHALSHYGLLSG
;
A
#
# COMPACT_ATOMS: atom_id res chain seq x y z
N MET A 1 40.80 -3.57 -7.96
CA MET A 1 41.35 -3.62 -6.59
C MET A 1 40.84 -4.88 -5.90
N ILE A 2 41.74 -5.80 -5.58
CA ILE A 2 41.43 -7.05 -4.87
C ILE A 2 41.30 -6.66 -3.39
N GLY A 3 40.07 -6.57 -2.87
CA GLY A 3 39.83 -6.23 -1.46
C GLY A 3 40.53 -7.22 -0.53
N THR A 4 41.01 -6.71 0.62
CA THR A 4 41.73 -7.48 1.64
C THR A 4 40.86 -8.63 2.16
N THR A 5 41.46 -9.67 2.73
CA THR A 5 40.72 -10.78 3.36
C THR A 5 39.74 -10.30 4.43
N ASP A 6 40.08 -9.22 5.15
CA ASP A 6 39.21 -8.57 6.14
C ASP A 6 37.99 -7.90 5.48
N ASP A 7 38.18 -7.16 4.39
CA ASP A 7 37.07 -6.52 3.64
C ASP A 7 36.07 -7.54 3.11
N ARG A 8 36.56 -8.68 2.61
CA ARG A 8 35.71 -9.78 2.12
C ARG A 8 34.92 -10.42 3.26
N THR A 9 35.56 -10.62 4.41
CA THR A 9 34.92 -11.19 5.61
C THR A 9 33.81 -10.27 6.12
N ARG A 10 34.09 -8.97 6.22
CA ARG A 10 33.09 -7.94 6.59
C ARG A 10 31.93 -7.87 5.60
N ALA A 11 32.20 -7.89 4.31
CA ALA A 11 31.16 -7.90 3.28
C ALA A 11 30.30 -9.17 3.33
N SER A 12 30.92 -10.33 3.57
CA SER A 12 30.21 -11.60 3.75
C SER A 12 29.29 -11.56 4.97
N LEU A 13 29.79 -11.05 6.10
CA LEU A 13 28.98 -10.86 7.31
C LEU A 13 27.78 -9.94 7.06
N ARG A 14 27.99 -8.77 6.43
CA ARG A 14 26.89 -7.85 6.11
C ARG A 14 25.83 -8.50 5.24
N ARG A 15 26.22 -9.23 4.19
CA ARG A 15 25.28 -9.96 3.33
C ARG A 15 24.50 -11.02 4.10
N GLY A 16 25.14 -11.71 5.04
CA GLY A 16 24.47 -12.60 5.98
C GLY A 16 23.43 -11.88 6.84
N VAL A 17 23.79 -10.71 7.40
CA VAL A 17 22.85 -9.89 8.17
C VAL A 17 21.70 -9.38 7.31
N TYR A 18 21.93 -8.96 6.07
CA TYR A 18 20.84 -8.57 5.16
C TYR A 18 19.89 -9.73 4.90
N ALA A 19 20.40 -10.93 4.64
CA ALA A 19 19.56 -12.11 4.44
C ALA A 19 18.69 -12.40 5.68
N ILE A 20 19.26 -12.26 6.88
CA ILE A 20 18.51 -12.42 8.14
C ILE A 20 17.42 -11.33 8.27
N LEU A 21 17.75 -10.06 8.06
CA LEU A 21 16.78 -8.96 8.16
C LEU A 21 15.62 -9.14 7.17
N ILE A 22 15.94 -9.51 5.93
CA ILE A 22 14.94 -9.77 4.88
C ILE A 22 14.07 -10.98 5.25
N ALA A 23 14.67 -12.09 5.70
CA ALA A 23 13.94 -13.29 6.08
C ALA A 23 13.01 -13.03 7.28
N VAL A 24 13.49 -12.33 8.31
CA VAL A 24 12.70 -11.97 9.49
C VAL A 24 11.55 -11.04 9.11
N SER A 25 11.82 -10.02 8.28
CA SER A 25 10.78 -9.07 7.83
C SER A 25 9.72 -9.76 6.96
N ALA A 26 10.13 -10.64 6.04
CA ALA A 26 9.21 -11.44 5.22
C ALA A 26 8.39 -12.41 6.08
N GLY A 27 9.03 -13.11 7.02
CA GLY A 27 8.36 -14.01 7.96
C GLY A 27 7.34 -13.28 8.84
N ALA A 28 7.67 -12.08 9.33
CA ALA A 28 6.74 -11.23 10.08
C ALA A 28 5.56 -10.76 9.22
N MET A 29 5.77 -10.43 7.94
CA MET A 29 4.68 -10.09 7.02
C MET A 29 3.78 -11.30 6.73
N ILE A 30 4.36 -12.47 6.43
CA ILE A 30 3.59 -13.72 6.22
C ILE A 30 2.79 -14.07 7.48
N GLY A 31 3.43 -14.06 8.65
CA GLY A 31 2.77 -14.35 9.92
C GLY A 31 1.56 -13.44 10.12
N ARG A 32 1.71 -12.13 9.87
CA ARG A 32 0.59 -11.20 9.96
C ARG A 32 -0.52 -11.48 8.94
N ILE A 33 -0.19 -11.74 7.67
CA ILE A 33 -1.18 -12.13 6.63
C ILE A 33 -1.98 -13.38 7.08
N LEU A 34 -1.30 -14.36 7.67
CA LEU A 34 -1.90 -15.61 8.12
C LEU A 34 -2.78 -15.43 9.36
N SER A 35 -2.49 -14.46 10.23
CA SER A 35 -3.26 -14.21 11.45
C SER A 35 -4.26 -13.05 11.36
N VAL A 36 -4.38 -12.39 10.21
CA VAL A 36 -5.47 -11.43 9.93
C VAL A 36 -6.82 -12.06 10.30
N ASP A 37 -7.63 -11.32 11.07
CA ASP A 37 -8.92 -11.65 11.72
C ASP A 37 -8.92 -12.67 12.86
N ALA A 38 -7.93 -13.56 12.94
CA ALA A 38 -7.94 -14.66 13.89
C ALA A 38 -7.84 -14.23 15.37
N ILE A 39 -7.32 -13.03 15.63
CA ILE A 39 -6.94 -12.57 16.98
C ILE A 39 -7.98 -11.62 17.60
N ASP A 40 -8.63 -10.75 16.83
CA ASP A 40 -9.51 -9.70 17.38
C ASP A 40 -11.01 -10.01 17.20
N LYS A 41 -11.41 -10.51 16.03
CA LYS A 41 -12.84 -10.66 15.69
C LYS A 41 -13.40 -12.04 15.97
N ARG A 42 -12.55 -13.08 16.01
CA ARG A 42 -12.98 -14.46 16.30
C ARG A 42 -13.66 -14.58 17.66
N ALA A 43 -13.05 -14.00 18.69
CA ALA A 43 -13.60 -14.02 20.05
C ALA A 43 -14.94 -13.26 20.13
N VAL A 44 -15.04 -12.09 19.50
CA VAL A 44 -16.28 -11.29 19.47
C VAL A 44 -17.38 -12.01 18.68
N GLN A 45 -17.02 -12.67 17.57
CA GLN A 45 -17.94 -13.44 16.75
C GLN A 45 -18.48 -14.65 17.51
N GLU A 46 -17.60 -15.46 18.10
CA GLU A 46 -18.00 -16.63 18.91
C GLU A 46 -18.80 -16.21 20.14
N TYR A 47 -18.46 -15.10 20.79
CA TYR A 47 -19.26 -14.55 21.90
C TYR A 47 -20.67 -14.14 21.45
N ARG A 48 -20.82 -13.42 20.33
CA ARG A 48 -22.15 -13.03 19.81
C ARG A 48 -22.97 -14.24 19.34
N ILE A 49 -22.34 -15.22 18.68
CA ILE A 49 -23.02 -16.44 18.23
C ILE A 49 -23.50 -17.25 19.44
N SER A 50 -22.62 -17.49 20.41
CA SER A 50 -22.98 -18.24 21.62
C SER A 50 -24.07 -17.55 22.44
N THR A 51 -24.04 -16.22 22.55
CA THR A 51 -25.07 -15.44 23.24
C THR A 51 -26.43 -15.59 22.55
N GLN A 52 -26.50 -15.41 21.22
CA GLN A 52 -27.75 -15.54 20.47
C GLN A 52 -28.26 -16.99 20.43
N LEU A 53 -27.37 -17.99 20.37
CA LEU A 53 -27.75 -19.39 20.47
C LEU A 53 -28.32 -19.73 21.85
N ALA A 54 -27.76 -19.19 22.93
CA ALA A 54 -28.28 -19.39 24.27
C ALA A 54 -29.69 -18.77 24.42
N GLU A 55 -29.91 -17.57 23.88
CA GLU A 55 -31.23 -16.94 23.84
C GLU A 55 -32.23 -17.76 23.02
N HIS A 56 -31.82 -18.26 21.85
CA HIS A 56 -32.68 -19.09 20.99
C HIS A 56 -33.05 -20.42 21.65
N ARG A 57 -32.08 -21.10 22.27
CA ARG A 57 -32.31 -22.35 23.03
C ARG A 57 -33.34 -22.10 24.13
N LYS A 58 -33.17 -21.03 24.92
CA LYS A 58 -34.12 -20.68 26.00
C LYS A 58 -35.53 -20.46 25.45
N ALA A 59 -35.66 -19.80 24.30
CA ALA A 59 -36.96 -19.57 23.66
C ALA A 59 -37.62 -20.85 23.15
N LEU A 60 -36.86 -21.80 22.62
CA LEU A 60 -37.36 -23.10 22.16
C LEU A 60 -37.76 -24.01 23.33
N THR A 61 -36.94 -24.09 24.37
CA THR A 61 -37.28 -24.85 25.60
C THR A 61 -38.52 -24.28 26.29
N ALA A 62 -38.68 -22.95 26.33
CA ALA A 62 -39.90 -22.32 26.86
C ALA A 62 -41.17 -22.64 26.03
N LYS A 63 -41.01 -23.05 24.77
CA LYS A 63 -42.10 -23.54 23.91
C LYS A 63 -42.29 -25.06 23.97
N GLY A 64 -41.57 -25.76 24.85
CA GLY A 64 -41.64 -27.21 25.02
C GLY A 64 -40.94 -28.02 23.93
N THR A 65 -40.03 -27.41 23.16
CA THR A 65 -39.21 -28.13 22.17
C THR A 65 -38.05 -28.83 22.88
N GLU A 66 -37.95 -30.16 22.74
CA GLU A 66 -36.97 -31.00 23.44
C GLU A 66 -36.42 -32.13 22.55
N GLY A 67 -35.36 -32.79 23.02
CA GLY A 67 -34.73 -33.93 22.36
C GLY A 67 -34.19 -33.59 20.97
N GLU A 68 -34.32 -34.53 20.04
CA GLU A 68 -33.79 -34.43 18.67
C GLU A 68 -34.31 -33.20 17.91
N SER A 69 -35.56 -32.80 18.15
CA SER A 69 -36.15 -31.60 17.53
C SER A 69 -35.50 -30.30 17.99
N LEU A 70 -35.04 -30.22 19.24
CA LEU A 70 -34.30 -29.07 19.76
C LEU A 70 -32.90 -29.05 19.16
N ASP A 71 -32.25 -30.19 19.04
CA ASP A 71 -30.89 -30.29 18.49
C ASP A 71 -30.84 -29.92 17.00
N GLU A 72 -31.82 -30.38 16.19
CA GLU A 72 -31.95 -29.98 14.78
C GLU A 72 -32.21 -28.48 14.63
N ALA A 73 -33.12 -27.91 15.43
CA ALA A 73 -33.43 -26.48 15.40
C ALA A 73 -32.22 -25.63 15.83
N MET A 74 -31.47 -26.09 16.83
CA MET A 74 -30.24 -25.44 17.29
C MET A 74 -29.12 -25.51 16.24
N ALA A 75 -28.95 -26.65 15.56
CA ALA A 75 -27.96 -26.80 14.49
C ALA A 75 -28.30 -25.95 13.25
N ALA A 76 -29.58 -25.87 12.89
CA ALA A 76 -30.06 -25.00 11.83
C ALA A 76 -29.86 -23.52 12.17
N GLU A 77 -30.17 -23.13 13.41
CA GLU A 77 -29.97 -21.76 13.90
C GLU A 77 -28.49 -21.41 14.00
N GLU A 78 -27.63 -22.29 14.50
CA GLU A 78 -26.18 -22.09 14.51
C GLU A 78 -25.65 -21.89 13.09
N SER A 79 -26.09 -22.73 12.15
CA SER A 79 -25.75 -22.59 10.73
C SER A 79 -26.25 -21.26 10.15
N ARG A 80 -27.41 -20.76 10.59
CA ARG A 80 -27.97 -19.46 10.19
C ARG A 80 -27.16 -18.30 10.77
N LEU A 81 -26.87 -18.34 12.07
CA LEU A 81 -26.12 -17.32 12.79
C LEU A 81 -24.67 -17.26 12.31
N ARG A 82 -24.00 -18.39 12.08
CA ARG A 82 -22.65 -18.42 11.47
C ARG A 82 -22.62 -17.83 10.06
N ARG A 83 -23.72 -17.95 9.29
CA ARG A 83 -23.86 -17.29 7.98
C ARG A 83 -24.13 -15.79 8.09
N ARG A 84 -24.97 -15.37 9.05
CA ARG A 84 -25.39 -13.97 9.23
C ARG A 84 -24.35 -13.12 9.98
N ILE A 85 -23.72 -13.71 10.99
CA ILE A 85 -22.76 -13.10 11.91
C ILE A 85 -21.35 -13.52 11.49
N ARG A 86 -20.94 -13.08 10.30
CA ARG A 86 -19.56 -13.24 9.81
C ARG A 86 -18.82 -11.91 9.93
N TYR A 87 -18.18 -11.70 11.09
CA TYR A 87 -17.31 -10.55 11.35
C TYR A 87 -15.89 -10.77 10.80
N GLU A 88 -15.46 -12.02 10.76
CA GLU A 88 -14.24 -12.45 10.09
C GLU A 88 -14.35 -12.17 8.58
N ARG A 89 -13.52 -11.26 8.06
CA ARG A 89 -13.41 -10.96 6.62
C ARG A 89 -11.96 -10.64 6.27
N PRO A 90 -11.30 -11.36 5.36
CA PRO A 90 -9.86 -11.18 5.09
C PRO A 90 -9.49 -9.82 4.49
N PHE A 91 -10.47 -8.95 4.23
CA PHE A 91 -10.28 -7.65 3.59
C PHE A 91 -10.61 -6.54 4.58
N LEU A 92 -9.59 -5.78 4.94
CA LEU A 92 -9.57 -5.03 6.19
C LEU A 92 -10.20 -3.63 6.12
N SER A 93 -10.59 -3.17 4.93
CA SER A 93 -11.30 -1.91 4.73
C SER A 93 -12.16 -1.91 3.47
N ALA A 94 -13.00 -0.88 3.32
CA ALA A 94 -13.69 -0.59 2.08
C ALA A 94 -12.72 -0.38 0.90
N ASN A 95 -11.58 0.26 1.14
CA ASN A 95 -10.53 0.50 0.15
C ASN A 95 -9.96 -0.82 -0.39
N ASP A 96 -9.61 -1.74 0.51
CA ASP A 96 -9.13 -3.09 0.21
C ASP A 96 -10.22 -3.88 -0.54
N ARG A 97 -11.43 -3.96 0.03
CA ARG A 97 -12.58 -4.68 -0.55
C ARG A 97 -12.93 -4.21 -1.95
N SER A 98 -12.90 -2.91 -2.22
CA SER A 98 -13.23 -2.36 -3.53
C SER A 98 -12.36 -2.96 -4.65
N ARG A 99 -11.06 -3.17 -4.39
CA ARG A 99 -10.16 -3.80 -5.36
C ARG A 99 -10.48 -5.27 -5.56
N TRP A 100 -10.79 -5.98 -4.47
CA TRP A 100 -11.21 -7.39 -4.53
C TRP A 100 -12.54 -7.57 -5.25
N CYS A 101 -13.48 -6.64 -5.11
CA CYS A 101 -14.75 -6.69 -5.85
C CYS A 101 -14.50 -6.65 -7.37
N ALA A 102 -13.62 -5.77 -7.84
CA ALA A 102 -13.23 -5.72 -9.25
C ALA A 102 -12.52 -7.02 -9.69
N VAL A 103 -11.65 -7.59 -8.86
CA VAL A 103 -10.99 -8.89 -9.13
C VAL A 103 -12.02 -10.01 -9.28
N ARG A 104 -13.04 -10.08 -8.40
CA ARG A 104 -14.13 -11.06 -8.49
C ARG A 104 -14.97 -10.88 -9.74
N ALA A 105 -15.37 -9.64 -10.05
CA ALA A 105 -16.14 -9.33 -11.23
C ALA A 105 -15.45 -9.76 -12.55
N LEU A 106 -14.11 -9.78 -12.57
CA LEU A 106 -13.35 -10.26 -13.73
C LEU A 106 -13.27 -11.78 -13.80
N VAL A 107 -13.12 -12.46 -12.66
CA VAL A 107 -12.78 -13.89 -12.62
C VAL A 107 -14.00 -14.80 -12.52
N GLU A 108 -14.97 -14.48 -11.65
CA GLU A 108 -16.09 -15.34 -11.30
C GLU A 108 -17.25 -15.12 -12.29
N GLU A 109 -17.62 -16.14 -13.06
CA GLU A 109 -18.58 -16.00 -14.17
C GLU A 109 -19.97 -15.54 -13.73
N ASP A 110 -20.45 -16.00 -12.57
CA ASP A 110 -21.74 -15.65 -11.99
C ASP A 110 -21.78 -14.18 -11.50
N MET A 111 -20.62 -13.62 -11.16
CA MET A 111 -20.47 -12.23 -10.74
C MET A 111 -20.40 -11.23 -11.89
N ARG A 112 -20.22 -11.70 -13.14
CA ARG A 112 -20.12 -10.82 -14.31
C ARG A 112 -21.47 -10.17 -14.64
N VAL A 113 -21.42 -8.89 -15.03
CA VAL A 113 -22.53 -8.20 -15.67
C VAL A 113 -22.32 -8.29 -17.20
N PRO A 114 -23.25 -8.88 -17.97
CA PRO A 114 -23.12 -8.98 -19.42
C PRO A 114 -22.90 -7.62 -20.09
N GLY A 115 -21.89 -7.52 -20.96
CA GLY A 115 -21.54 -6.29 -21.66
C GLY A 115 -20.88 -5.20 -20.81
N LYS A 116 -20.73 -5.41 -19.50
CA LYS A 116 -20.17 -4.42 -18.56
C LYS A 116 -19.04 -5.05 -17.75
N PRO A 117 -17.85 -5.25 -18.36
CA PRO A 117 -16.69 -5.78 -17.64
C PRO A 117 -16.34 -4.85 -16.47
N TYR A 118 -15.76 -5.39 -15.39
CA TYR A 118 -15.43 -4.67 -14.13
C TYR A 118 -16.61 -4.18 -13.30
N ALA A 119 -17.85 -4.26 -13.78
CA ALA A 119 -19.02 -3.90 -12.99
C ALA A 119 -19.15 -4.82 -11.76
N ILE A 120 -19.31 -4.22 -10.58
CA ILE A 120 -19.32 -4.92 -9.28
C ILE A 120 -20.74 -5.04 -8.70
N ASP A 121 -21.77 -4.74 -9.49
CA ASP A 121 -23.18 -4.78 -9.11
C ASP A 121 -23.54 -6.09 -8.39
N ARG A 122 -23.20 -7.22 -9.01
CA ARG A 122 -23.49 -8.55 -8.45
C ARG A 122 -22.61 -8.93 -7.27
N VAL A 123 -21.41 -8.37 -7.18
CA VAL A 123 -20.47 -8.65 -6.09
C VAL A 123 -20.87 -7.91 -4.82
N THR A 124 -21.22 -6.63 -4.93
CA THR A 124 -21.49 -5.75 -3.77
C THR A 124 -22.77 -6.08 -3.02
N VAL A 125 -23.73 -6.74 -3.68
CA VAL A 125 -24.94 -7.26 -3.03
C VAL A 125 -24.67 -8.51 -2.19
N GLN A 126 -23.56 -9.22 -2.45
CA GLN A 126 -23.22 -10.39 -1.65
C GLN A 126 -22.87 -10.01 -0.20
N PRO A 127 -23.28 -10.83 0.79
CA PRO A 127 -22.88 -10.63 2.17
C PRO A 127 -21.35 -10.59 2.32
N GLY A 128 -20.84 -9.51 2.92
CA GLY A 128 -19.40 -9.37 3.17
C GLY A 128 -18.62 -8.51 2.17
N TRP A 129 -19.23 -8.21 1.02
CA TRP A 129 -18.57 -7.59 -0.14
C TRP A 129 -18.97 -6.13 -0.41
N ASP A 130 -19.59 -5.51 0.59
CA ASP A 130 -19.94 -4.10 0.58
C ASP A 130 -18.70 -3.20 0.61
N THR A 131 -18.74 -2.05 -0.05
CA THR A 131 -17.67 -1.04 0.01
C THR A 131 -18.24 0.36 -0.19
N ILE A 132 -17.67 1.36 0.47
CA ILE A 132 -17.96 2.76 0.14
C ILE A 132 -17.07 3.27 -1.00
N ASP A 133 -15.97 2.57 -1.30
CA ASP A 133 -14.97 2.98 -2.30
C ASP A 133 -15.40 2.58 -3.72
N MET A 134 -16.61 2.93 -4.13
CA MET A 134 -17.17 2.65 -5.45
C MET A 134 -17.73 3.92 -6.10
N VAL A 135 -18.00 3.84 -7.39
CA VAL A 135 -18.60 4.90 -8.23
C VAL A 135 -19.73 4.30 -9.06
N LYS A 136 -20.64 5.13 -9.57
CA LYS A 136 -21.66 4.72 -10.55
C LYS A 136 -21.40 5.37 -11.90
N HIS A 137 -21.28 4.55 -12.93
CA HIS A 137 -21.09 4.97 -14.32
C HIS A 137 -22.04 4.15 -15.20
N ASP A 138 -22.77 4.81 -16.10
CA ASP A 138 -23.71 4.17 -17.04
C ASP A 138 -24.63 3.12 -16.37
N GLY A 139 -25.25 3.52 -15.25
CA GLY A 139 -26.18 2.69 -14.49
C GLY A 139 -25.54 1.64 -13.58
N HIS A 140 -24.25 1.36 -13.71
CA HIS A 140 -23.55 0.26 -13.03
C HIS A 140 -22.57 0.73 -11.98
N LEU A 141 -22.30 -0.13 -11.00
CA LEU A 141 -21.37 0.14 -9.91
C LEU A 141 -19.98 -0.38 -10.28
N TYR A 142 -18.94 0.41 -9.98
CA TYR A 142 -17.55 0.04 -10.24
C TYR A 142 -16.66 0.38 -9.06
N SER A 143 -15.51 -0.29 -8.97
CA SER A 143 -14.46 0.15 -8.05
C SER A 143 -14.04 1.59 -8.37
N SER A 144 -13.84 2.41 -7.33
CA SER A 144 -13.29 3.77 -7.47
C SER A 144 -11.79 3.80 -7.85
N LYS A 145 -11.15 2.63 -8.00
CA LYS A 145 -9.71 2.50 -8.27
C LYS A 145 -9.47 2.21 -9.76
N PRO A 146 -8.32 2.62 -10.32
CA PRO A 146 -7.97 2.22 -11.68
C PRO A 146 -7.95 0.70 -11.85
N PRO A 147 -8.45 0.19 -12.98
CA PRO A 147 -8.67 -1.24 -13.19
C PRO A 147 -7.38 -2.03 -13.42
N LEU A 148 -6.27 -1.39 -13.81
CA LEU A 148 -5.03 -2.10 -14.18
C LEU A 148 -4.53 -3.03 -13.07
N LEU A 149 -4.43 -2.57 -11.82
CA LEU A 149 -3.93 -3.39 -10.72
C LEU A 149 -4.85 -4.60 -10.45
N SER A 150 -6.17 -4.38 -10.43
CA SER A 150 -7.14 -5.47 -10.30
C SER A 150 -7.08 -6.44 -11.47
N THR A 151 -6.78 -5.98 -12.68
CA THR A 151 -6.60 -6.83 -13.87
C THR A 151 -5.37 -7.73 -13.72
N LEU A 152 -4.25 -7.17 -13.25
CA LEU A 152 -3.02 -7.94 -13.01
C LEU A 152 -3.23 -9.00 -11.93
N LEU A 153 -4.03 -8.73 -10.90
CA LEU A 153 -4.36 -9.69 -9.84
C LEU A 153 -5.44 -10.70 -10.23
N ALA A 154 -6.33 -10.34 -11.16
CA ALA A 154 -7.30 -11.26 -11.72
C ALA A 154 -6.62 -12.42 -12.45
N GLY A 155 -5.44 -12.22 -13.06
CA GLY A 155 -4.66 -13.28 -13.72
C GLY A 155 -4.33 -14.48 -12.82
N PRO A 156 -3.52 -14.32 -11.75
CA PRO A 156 -3.20 -15.42 -10.85
C PRO A 156 -4.44 -15.95 -10.12
N TYR A 157 -5.43 -15.10 -9.81
CA TYR A 157 -6.69 -15.59 -9.24
C TYR A 157 -7.47 -16.47 -10.21
N TRP A 158 -7.54 -16.10 -11.48
CA TRP A 158 -8.19 -16.89 -12.53
C TRP A 158 -7.57 -18.27 -12.68
N VAL A 159 -6.25 -18.38 -12.59
CA VAL A 159 -5.56 -19.68 -12.58
C VAL A 159 -6.02 -20.54 -11.40
N VAL A 160 -6.06 -19.97 -10.19
CA VAL A 160 -6.57 -20.68 -8.99
C VAL A 160 -8.02 -21.12 -9.20
N HIS A 161 -8.87 -20.22 -9.68
CA HIS A 161 -10.29 -20.49 -9.91
C HIS A 161 -10.50 -21.61 -10.95
N LYS A 162 -9.77 -21.58 -12.08
CA LYS A 162 -9.90 -22.61 -13.13
C LYS A 162 -9.37 -23.97 -12.74
N ILE A 163 -8.31 -24.03 -11.93
CA ILE A 163 -7.72 -25.31 -11.50
C ILE A 163 -8.55 -25.95 -10.38
N THR A 164 -9.07 -25.15 -9.45
CA THR A 164 -9.66 -25.66 -8.19
C THR A 164 -11.17 -25.53 -8.12
N GLY A 165 -11.78 -24.67 -8.94
CA GLY A 165 -13.18 -24.24 -8.77
C GLY A 165 -13.42 -23.33 -7.57
N ALA A 166 -12.39 -23.05 -6.74
CA ALA A 166 -12.54 -22.23 -5.56
C ALA A 166 -12.79 -20.75 -5.94
N THR A 167 -13.64 -20.09 -5.16
CA THR A 167 -13.99 -18.67 -5.32
C THR A 167 -13.60 -17.88 -4.08
N LEU A 168 -13.45 -16.56 -4.21
CA LEU A 168 -13.22 -15.67 -3.08
C LEU A 168 -14.43 -15.63 -2.14
N GLU A 169 -15.62 -16.06 -2.57
CA GLU A 169 -16.76 -16.28 -1.69
C GLU A 169 -16.63 -17.55 -0.84
N THR A 170 -16.23 -18.67 -1.46
CA THR A 170 -16.14 -19.97 -0.80
C THR A 170 -14.88 -20.13 0.04
N HIS A 171 -13.74 -19.62 -0.45
CA HIS A 171 -12.43 -19.74 0.18
C HIS A 171 -11.71 -18.38 0.32
N PRO A 172 -12.36 -17.36 0.92
CA PRO A 172 -11.86 -15.98 0.98
C PRO A 172 -10.46 -15.89 1.59
N TYR A 173 -10.22 -16.62 2.68
CA TYR A 173 -8.94 -16.62 3.39
C TYR A 173 -7.82 -17.29 2.61
N ALA A 174 -8.06 -18.50 2.10
CA ALA A 174 -7.03 -19.26 1.41
C ALA A 174 -6.55 -18.51 0.16
N ILE A 175 -7.49 -18.04 -0.66
CA ILE A 175 -7.19 -17.33 -1.90
C ILE A 175 -6.61 -15.94 -1.60
N GLY A 176 -7.24 -15.17 -0.70
CA GLY A 176 -6.75 -13.84 -0.32
C GLY A 176 -5.33 -13.88 0.23
N ARG A 177 -5.03 -14.79 1.17
CA ARG A 177 -3.69 -14.97 1.74
C ARG A 177 -2.69 -15.44 0.68
N PHE A 178 -3.06 -16.39 -0.18
CA PHE A 178 -2.21 -16.85 -1.26
C PHE A 178 -1.81 -15.69 -2.19
N LEU A 179 -2.78 -14.88 -2.62
CA LEU A 179 -2.51 -13.74 -3.49
C LEU A 179 -1.66 -12.67 -2.81
N LEU A 180 -1.94 -12.32 -1.55
CA LEU A 180 -1.11 -11.38 -0.78
C LEU A 180 0.32 -11.90 -0.56
N ILE A 181 0.51 -13.19 -0.25
CA ILE A 181 1.85 -13.77 -0.11
C ILE A 181 2.60 -13.73 -1.44
N THR A 182 1.97 -14.19 -2.52
CA THR A 182 2.62 -14.26 -3.84
C THR A 182 2.89 -12.89 -4.46
N THR A 183 2.13 -11.85 -4.09
CA THR A 183 2.33 -10.49 -4.61
C THR A 183 3.05 -9.60 -3.63
N ASN A 184 2.47 -9.32 -2.47
CA ASN A 184 3.01 -8.37 -1.50
C ASN A 184 4.33 -8.87 -0.90
N VAL A 185 4.40 -10.12 -0.42
CA VAL A 185 5.62 -10.62 0.24
C VAL A 185 6.76 -10.79 -0.77
N VAL A 186 6.48 -11.31 -1.97
CA VAL A 186 7.50 -11.42 -3.03
C VAL A 186 7.99 -10.02 -3.44
N GLY A 187 7.07 -9.08 -3.66
CA GLY A 187 7.41 -7.68 -3.93
C GLY A 187 8.25 -7.04 -2.82
N TRP A 188 7.89 -7.31 -1.56
CA TRP A 188 8.63 -6.86 -0.38
C TRP A 188 10.07 -7.40 -0.36
N VAL A 189 10.26 -8.71 -0.60
CA VAL A 189 11.60 -9.33 -0.65
C VAL A 189 12.44 -8.74 -1.78
N ILE A 190 11.86 -8.55 -2.97
CA ILE A 190 12.54 -7.90 -4.10
C ILE A 190 12.97 -6.49 -3.70
N MET A 191 12.07 -5.71 -3.12
CA MET A 191 12.35 -4.35 -2.69
C MET A 191 13.50 -4.28 -1.67
N LEU A 192 13.44 -5.08 -0.60
CA LEU A 192 14.50 -5.09 0.41
C LEU A 192 15.85 -5.56 -0.15
N THR A 193 15.84 -6.53 -1.06
CA THR A 193 17.07 -7.01 -1.74
C THR A 193 17.71 -5.90 -2.57
N LEU A 194 16.90 -5.14 -3.32
CA LEU A 194 17.39 -4.02 -4.11
C LEU A 194 17.85 -2.85 -3.24
N ILE A 195 17.14 -2.54 -2.15
CA ILE A 195 17.58 -1.55 -1.17
C ILE A 195 18.93 -1.95 -0.56
N ALA A 196 19.10 -3.21 -0.16
CA ALA A 196 20.38 -3.72 0.35
C ALA A 196 21.49 -3.61 -0.72
N ALA A 197 21.20 -3.92 -1.98
CA ALA A 197 22.15 -3.77 -3.07
C ALA A 197 22.54 -2.30 -3.33
N MET A 198 21.61 -1.36 -3.19
CA MET A 198 21.90 0.08 -3.30
C MET A 198 22.68 0.59 -2.08
N ALA A 199 22.33 0.14 -0.87
CA ALA A 199 23.04 0.48 0.36
C ALA A 199 24.50 -0.02 0.31
N GLU A 200 24.73 -1.27 -0.10
CA GLU A 200 26.09 -1.82 -0.30
C GLU A 200 26.95 -0.97 -1.21
N ARG A 201 26.30 -0.39 -2.22
CA ARG A 201 26.98 0.36 -3.26
C ARG A 201 27.25 1.81 -2.90
N LEU A 202 26.28 2.47 -2.28
CA LEU A 202 26.30 3.91 -2.03
C LEU A 202 26.76 4.25 -0.61
N GLY A 203 26.51 3.37 0.35
CA GLY A 203 26.94 3.57 1.73
C GLY A 203 28.46 3.44 1.86
N THR A 204 29.02 4.12 2.85
CA THR A 204 30.46 4.22 3.11
C THR A 204 30.88 3.54 4.41
N THR A 205 29.94 3.26 5.33
CA THR A 205 30.21 2.51 6.56
C THR A 205 29.33 1.26 6.67
N ASP A 206 29.82 0.22 7.34
CA ASP A 206 29.05 -1.01 7.54
C ASP A 206 27.78 -0.75 8.35
N CYS A 207 27.90 0.07 9.40
CA CYS A 207 26.79 0.41 10.26
C CYS A 207 25.74 1.26 9.55
N GLY A 208 26.14 2.23 8.70
CA GLY A 208 25.20 3.03 7.91
C GLY A 208 24.40 2.18 6.91
N ARG A 209 25.07 1.25 6.23
CA ARG A 209 24.41 0.30 5.32
C ARG A 209 23.44 -0.62 6.05
N LEU A 210 23.86 -1.20 7.17
CA LEU A 210 23.00 -2.05 8.01
C LEU A 210 21.80 -1.28 8.56
N PHE A 211 22.01 -0.03 8.99
CA PHE A 211 20.95 0.84 9.49
C PHE A 211 19.87 1.06 8.43
N VAL A 212 20.24 1.40 7.19
CA VAL A 212 19.26 1.64 6.12
C VAL A 212 18.48 0.38 5.76
N VAL A 213 19.12 -0.80 5.73
CA VAL A 213 18.41 -2.06 5.47
C VAL A 213 17.48 -2.42 6.64
N ALA A 214 17.88 -2.17 7.88
CA ALA A 214 17.00 -2.33 9.05
C ALA A 214 15.82 -1.34 9.02
N ALA A 215 16.07 -0.08 8.66
CA ALA A 215 15.04 0.94 8.47
C ALA A 215 14.04 0.55 7.38
N ALA A 216 14.51 0.04 6.24
CA ALA A 216 13.64 -0.48 5.19
C ALA A 216 12.79 -1.66 5.68
N SER A 217 13.41 -2.58 6.43
CA SER A 217 12.80 -3.82 6.91
C SER A 217 11.69 -3.61 7.94
N PHE A 218 11.80 -2.58 8.79
CA PHE A 218 10.92 -2.43 9.97
C PHE A 218 10.41 -1.00 10.21
N GLY A 219 11.14 0.02 9.75
CA GLY A 219 10.85 1.42 10.07
C GLY A 219 9.83 2.08 9.14
N THR A 220 9.37 1.39 8.08
CA THR A 220 8.44 1.96 7.09
C THR A 220 7.03 1.36 7.23
N PHE A 221 6.02 2.19 7.03
CA PHE A 221 4.63 1.77 6.96
C PHE A 221 4.31 0.87 5.76
N LEU A 222 5.20 0.75 4.77
CA LEU A 222 5.01 -0.20 3.66
C LEU A 222 4.88 -1.64 4.18
N SER A 223 5.63 -1.99 5.22
CA SER A 223 5.50 -3.30 5.87
C SER A 223 4.13 -3.48 6.52
N THR A 224 3.56 -2.41 7.09
CA THR A 224 2.23 -2.40 7.71
C THR A 224 1.13 -2.69 6.69
N PHE A 225 1.22 -2.08 5.52
CA PHE A 225 0.23 -2.25 4.45
C PHE A 225 0.36 -3.60 3.71
N GLY A 226 1.46 -4.32 3.89
CA GLY A 226 1.72 -5.62 3.26
C GLY A 226 0.65 -6.69 3.52
N VAL A 227 -0.21 -6.51 4.52
CA VAL A 227 -1.31 -7.44 4.86
C VAL A 227 -2.63 -7.16 4.12
N THR A 228 -2.66 -6.17 3.23
CA THR A 228 -3.88 -5.74 2.50
C THR A 228 -3.61 -5.50 1.03
N LEU A 229 -4.64 -5.55 0.17
CA LEU A 229 -4.50 -5.14 -1.21
C LEU A 229 -4.58 -3.61 -1.31
N ASN A 230 -3.41 -3.00 -1.50
CA ASN A 230 -3.22 -1.56 -1.57
C ASN A 230 -2.29 -1.20 -2.75
N ASN A 231 -2.32 0.04 -3.21
CA ASN A 231 -1.46 0.52 -4.30
C ASN A 231 -0.08 1.00 -3.81
N HIS A 232 0.05 1.40 -2.55
CA HIS A 232 1.28 1.99 -1.99
C HIS A 232 2.49 1.05 -2.08
N LEU A 233 2.31 -0.24 -1.77
CA LEU A 233 3.39 -1.23 -1.86
C LEU A 233 3.82 -1.47 -3.32
N PHE A 234 2.88 -1.53 -4.26
CA PHE A 234 3.19 -1.69 -5.69
C PHE A 234 3.86 -0.43 -6.26
N GLY A 235 3.43 0.77 -5.83
CA GLY A 235 4.08 2.03 -6.15
C GLY A 235 5.52 2.07 -5.65
N ALA A 236 5.75 1.72 -4.37
CA ALA A 236 7.09 1.64 -3.79
C ALA A 236 7.99 0.58 -4.46
N LEU A 237 7.43 -0.58 -4.82
CA LEU A 237 8.14 -1.59 -5.59
C LEU A 237 8.55 -1.06 -6.97
N GLY A 238 7.62 -0.39 -7.67
CA GLY A 238 7.88 0.31 -8.93
C GLY A 238 9.03 1.30 -8.82
N VAL A 239 8.98 2.19 -7.84
CA VAL A 239 10.06 3.14 -7.58
C VAL A 239 11.36 2.44 -7.22
N THR A 240 11.36 1.38 -6.43
CA THR A 240 12.60 0.70 -6.04
C THR A 240 13.30 0.06 -7.23
N VAL A 241 12.56 -0.67 -8.09
CA VAL A 241 13.14 -1.31 -9.28
C VAL A 241 13.63 -0.26 -10.27
N ALA A 242 12.83 0.78 -10.52
CA ALA A 242 13.22 1.88 -11.39
C ALA A 242 14.46 2.60 -10.85
N LEU A 243 14.48 2.95 -9.56
CA LEU A 243 15.60 3.61 -8.90
C LEU A 243 16.87 2.77 -8.97
N TYR A 244 16.78 1.46 -8.74
CA TYR A 244 17.92 0.56 -8.91
C TYR A 244 18.44 0.58 -10.35
N ALA A 245 17.56 0.50 -11.34
CA ALA A 245 17.94 0.53 -12.76
C ALA A 245 18.59 1.87 -13.15
N VAL A 246 18.03 3.00 -12.71
CA VAL A 246 18.63 4.34 -12.92
C VAL A 246 19.98 4.41 -12.24
N LEU A 247 20.13 3.85 -11.04
CA LEU A 247 21.42 3.83 -10.36
C LEU A 247 22.46 3.14 -11.25
N ARG A 248 22.12 1.98 -11.83
CA ARG A 248 23.02 1.26 -12.75
C ARG A 248 23.45 2.13 -13.93
N ILE A 249 22.51 2.88 -14.50
CA ILE A 249 22.76 3.75 -15.67
C ILE A 249 23.53 5.01 -15.30
N TRP A 250 23.16 5.65 -14.18
CA TRP A 250 23.61 6.98 -13.80
C TRP A 250 24.96 6.95 -13.08
N MET A 251 25.10 6.04 -12.11
CA MET A 251 26.27 5.92 -11.24
C MET A 251 27.33 4.97 -11.83
N ASP A 252 26.94 3.84 -12.43
CA ASP A 252 27.92 2.89 -12.99
C ASP A 252 28.22 3.11 -14.47
N GLY A 253 27.47 4.00 -15.13
CA GLY A 253 27.59 4.21 -16.56
C GLY A 253 27.11 3.03 -17.41
N ARG A 254 26.25 2.13 -16.89
CA ARG A 254 25.66 1.04 -17.68
C ARG A 254 24.83 1.60 -18.84
N ARG A 255 24.85 0.89 -19.97
CA ARG A 255 24.17 1.30 -21.21
C ARG A 255 23.32 0.19 -21.83
N GLU A 256 23.28 -0.99 -21.21
CA GLU A 256 22.46 -2.08 -21.70
C GLU A 256 20.97 -1.72 -21.65
N ILE A 257 20.25 -2.01 -22.74
CA ILE A 257 18.84 -1.67 -22.93
C ILE A 257 17.96 -2.17 -21.78
N ARG A 258 18.27 -3.32 -21.20
CA ARG A 258 17.52 -3.90 -20.06
C ARG A 258 17.32 -2.91 -18.91
N TRP A 259 18.31 -2.05 -18.62
CA TRP A 259 18.19 -1.09 -17.52
C TRP A 259 17.21 0.03 -17.86
N PHE A 260 17.20 0.47 -19.12
CA PHE A 260 16.24 1.46 -19.60
C PHE A 260 14.83 0.90 -19.65
N VAL A 261 14.67 -0.36 -20.09
CA VAL A 261 13.39 -1.08 -20.05
C VAL A 261 12.87 -1.19 -18.62
N LEU A 262 13.70 -1.62 -17.66
CA LEU A 262 13.30 -1.71 -16.25
C LEU A 262 12.92 -0.35 -15.67
N ALA A 263 13.69 0.70 -15.98
CA ALA A 263 13.39 2.06 -15.53
C ALA A 263 12.04 2.57 -16.09
N GLY A 264 11.79 2.39 -17.39
CA GLY A 264 10.53 2.82 -18.02
C GLY A 264 9.33 2.01 -17.52
N LEU A 265 9.44 0.68 -17.54
CA LEU A 265 8.38 -0.24 -17.11
C LEU A 265 7.96 0.03 -15.65
N PHE A 266 8.91 0.00 -14.72
CA PHE A 266 8.59 0.12 -13.29
C PHE A 266 8.36 1.58 -12.85
N GLY A 267 8.95 2.55 -13.55
CA GLY A 267 8.62 3.96 -13.37
C GLY A 267 7.18 4.25 -13.76
N ALA A 268 6.74 3.77 -14.93
CA ALA A 268 5.35 3.90 -15.37
C ALA A 268 4.40 3.09 -14.49
N PHE A 269 4.80 1.89 -14.05
CA PHE A 269 4.01 1.10 -13.10
C PHE A 269 3.80 1.85 -11.79
N ALA A 270 4.82 2.56 -11.28
CA ALA A 270 4.67 3.43 -10.12
C ALA A 270 3.59 4.51 -10.38
N VAL A 271 3.57 5.16 -11.56
CA VAL A 271 2.53 6.15 -11.92
C VAL A 271 1.13 5.55 -11.88
N THR A 272 0.94 4.35 -12.43
CA THR A 272 -0.38 3.70 -12.47
C THR A 272 -0.92 3.33 -11.08
N ASN A 273 -0.04 3.20 -10.10
CA ASN A 273 -0.39 2.94 -8.71
C ASN A 273 -0.46 4.25 -7.90
N GLU A 274 0.35 5.25 -8.24
CA GLU A 274 0.53 6.51 -7.53
C GLU A 274 0.68 7.65 -8.53
N LEU A 275 -0.40 8.38 -8.81
CA LEU A 275 -0.40 9.43 -9.83
C LEU A 275 0.77 10.43 -9.67
N PRO A 276 1.13 10.91 -8.46
CA PRO A 276 2.24 11.86 -8.29
C PRO A 276 3.63 11.29 -8.61
N ALA A 277 3.77 9.97 -8.74
CA ALA A 277 4.99 9.34 -9.26
C ALA A 277 5.26 9.71 -10.74
N LEU A 278 4.32 10.37 -11.42
CA LEU A 278 4.56 10.99 -12.73
C LEU A 278 5.73 11.98 -12.67
N SER A 279 5.89 12.72 -11.56
CA SER A 279 7.03 13.62 -11.35
C SER A 279 8.37 12.88 -11.38
N PHE A 280 8.43 11.71 -10.73
CA PHE A 280 9.59 10.81 -10.73
C PHE A 280 9.87 10.26 -12.14
N LEU A 281 8.84 9.74 -12.82
CA LEU A 281 8.96 9.20 -14.17
C LEU A 281 9.45 10.27 -15.17
N ALA A 282 8.86 11.48 -15.12
CA ALA A 282 9.18 12.57 -16.02
C ALA A 282 10.62 13.07 -15.81
N LEU A 283 11.02 13.29 -14.56
CA LEU A 283 12.38 13.74 -14.23
C LEU A 283 13.42 12.71 -14.68
N MET A 284 13.20 11.44 -14.35
CA MET A 284 14.07 10.34 -14.78
C MET A 284 14.11 10.21 -16.30
N GLY A 285 12.95 10.24 -16.97
CA GLY A 285 12.84 10.13 -18.42
C GLY A 285 13.62 11.23 -19.14
N LEU A 286 13.48 12.48 -18.70
CA LEU A 286 14.24 13.61 -19.23
C LEU A 286 15.75 13.44 -18.97
N ALA A 287 16.13 13.10 -17.74
CA ALA A 287 17.54 12.89 -17.38
C ALA A 287 18.19 11.78 -18.23
N LEU A 288 17.49 10.65 -18.41
CA LEU A 288 17.97 9.53 -19.22
C LEU A 288 18.01 9.88 -20.71
N LEU A 289 17.03 10.64 -21.22
CA LEU A 289 17.02 11.11 -22.61
C LEU A 289 18.24 12.01 -22.90
N ILE A 290 18.58 12.91 -21.97
CA ILE A 290 19.77 13.77 -22.08
C ILE A 290 21.06 12.92 -22.01
N LYS A 291 21.13 11.97 -21.07
CA LYS A 291 22.35 11.19 -20.81
C LYS A 291 22.62 10.08 -21.84
N ALA A 292 21.58 9.45 -22.35
CA ALA A 292 21.65 8.29 -23.24
C ALA A 292 20.39 8.20 -24.12
N PRO A 293 20.27 9.05 -25.16
CA PRO A 293 19.03 9.19 -25.91
C PRO A 293 18.60 7.89 -26.61
N ARG A 294 19.52 7.21 -27.29
CA ARG A 294 19.20 6.00 -28.06
C ARG A 294 18.66 4.85 -27.18
N PRO A 295 19.33 4.41 -26.09
CA PRO A 295 18.75 3.41 -25.19
C PRO A 295 17.46 3.86 -24.50
N THR A 296 17.31 5.16 -24.23
CA THR A 296 16.06 5.71 -23.67
C THR A 296 14.91 5.58 -24.65
N LEU A 297 15.11 5.94 -25.92
CA LEU A 297 14.08 5.84 -26.97
C LEU A 297 13.77 4.38 -27.35
N LEU A 298 14.74 3.47 -27.29
CA LEU A 298 14.54 2.07 -27.68
C LEU A 298 14.13 1.14 -26.52
N GLY A 299 14.40 1.53 -25.27
CA GLY A 299 14.13 0.71 -24.10
C GLY A 299 13.13 1.35 -23.12
N PHE A 300 13.43 2.56 -22.65
CA PHE A 300 12.61 3.24 -21.65
C PHE A 300 11.25 3.65 -22.21
N ALA A 301 11.23 4.35 -23.35
CA ALA A 301 9.98 4.89 -23.90
C ALA A 301 8.98 3.79 -24.30
N PRO A 302 9.36 2.71 -25.01
CA PRO A 302 8.42 1.65 -25.35
C PRO A 302 7.90 0.91 -24.12
N ALA A 303 8.74 0.70 -23.10
CA ALA A 303 8.33 0.07 -21.85
C ALA A 303 7.35 0.94 -21.06
N THR A 304 7.56 2.26 -21.03
CA THR A 304 6.62 3.23 -20.47
C THR A 304 5.29 3.23 -21.22
N VAL A 305 5.33 3.25 -22.56
CA VAL A 305 4.13 3.21 -23.41
C VAL A 305 3.33 1.93 -23.21
N LEU A 306 3.99 0.78 -23.03
CA LEU A 306 3.32 -0.49 -22.74
C LEU A 306 2.45 -0.41 -21.48
N VAL A 307 2.99 0.16 -20.40
CA VAL A 307 2.25 0.30 -19.13
C VAL A 307 1.15 1.35 -19.25
N ALA A 308 1.41 2.47 -19.93
CA ALA A 308 0.41 3.48 -20.20
C ALA A 308 -0.76 2.92 -21.03
N ALA A 309 -0.46 2.13 -22.07
CA ALA A 309 -1.46 1.45 -22.89
C ALA A 309 -2.28 0.45 -22.05
N GLY A 310 -1.66 -0.29 -21.13
CA GLY A 310 -2.39 -1.14 -20.19
C GLY A 310 -3.31 -0.35 -19.25
N PHE A 311 -2.84 0.77 -18.71
CA PHE A 311 -3.64 1.64 -17.83
C PHE A 311 -4.84 2.25 -18.55
N PHE A 312 -4.61 2.88 -19.69
CA PHE A 312 -5.68 3.52 -20.47
C PHE A 312 -6.59 2.48 -21.12
N GLY A 313 -6.05 1.37 -21.61
CA GLY A 313 -6.83 0.29 -22.19
C GLY A 313 -7.77 -0.36 -21.19
N THR A 314 -7.30 -0.66 -19.97
CA THR A 314 -8.19 -1.21 -18.93
C THR A 314 -9.23 -0.21 -18.46
N ASN A 315 -8.90 1.09 -18.36
CA ASN A 315 -9.90 2.14 -18.08
C ASN A 315 -10.95 2.23 -19.20
N TRP A 316 -10.52 2.20 -20.46
CA TRP A 316 -11.44 2.24 -21.61
C TRP A 316 -12.37 1.02 -21.64
N ILE A 317 -11.85 -0.18 -21.36
CA ILE A 317 -12.67 -1.39 -21.28
C ILE A 317 -13.70 -1.29 -20.15
N ALA A 318 -13.32 -0.73 -18.99
CA ALA A 318 -14.21 -0.64 -17.84
C ALA A 318 -15.26 0.47 -17.95
N HIS A 319 -14.90 1.60 -18.56
CA HIS A 319 -15.65 2.86 -18.40
C HIS A 319 -15.84 3.65 -19.71
N GLU A 320 -15.32 3.19 -20.84
CA GLU A 320 -15.30 3.96 -22.10
C GLU A 320 -14.72 5.37 -21.91
N SER A 321 -13.78 5.50 -20.96
CA SER A 321 -13.13 6.75 -20.55
C SER A 321 -11.65 6.51 -20.35
N LEU A 322 -10.83 7.47 -20.77
CA LEU A 322 -9.39 7.49 -20.49
C LEU A 322 -9.08 8.08 -19.10
N ARG A 323 -10.04 8.77 -18.49
CA ARG A 323 -9.94 9.29 -17.13
C ARG A 323 -10.31 8.17 -16.15
N PRO A 324 -9.47 7.85 -15.16
CA PRO A 324 -9.81 6.86 -14.15
C PRO A 324 -10.94 7.38 -13.23
N PRO A 325 -11.69 6.48 -12.57
CA PRO A 325 -12.86 6.82 -11.74
C PRO A 325 -12.65 7.97 -10.76
N TYR A 326 -11.51 8.02 -10.06
CA TYR A 326 -11.25 9.07 -9.07
C TYR A 326 -11.11 10.48 -9.65
N MET A 327 -10.95 10.62 -10.98
CA MET A 327 -10.93 11.92 -11.64
C MET A 327 -12.32 12.45 -11.98
N HIS A 328 -13.38 11.66 -11.76
CA HIS A 328 -14.78 12.03 -11.99
C HIS A 328 -15.45 12.51 -10.69
N ARG A 329 -14.77 13.41 -9.97
CA ARG A 329 -15.25 14.07 -8.74
C ARG A 329 -15.59 15.53 -9.05
N GLY A 330 -16.88 15.83 -9.16
CA GLY A 330 -17.41 17.19 -9.34
C GLY A 330 -18.05 17.49 -10.70
N GLY A 331 -18.85 18.55 -10.74
CA GLY A 331 -19.60 18.98 -11.92
C GLY A 331 -20.68 17.99 -12.37
N GLU A 332 -21.07 18.07 -13.64
CA GLU A 332 -22.05 17.17 -14.27
C GLU A 332 -21.50 15.73 -14.47
N ASP A 333 -20.18 15.56 -14.42
CA ASP A 333 -19.46 14.30 -14.63
C ASP A 333 -19.09 13.63 -13.28
N ASN A 334 -19.90 13.83 -12.24
CA ASN A 334 -19.61 13.35 -10.90
C ASN A 334 -20.10 11.92 -10.66
N TRP A 335 -19.22 10.92 -10.84
CA TRP A 335 -19.58 9.51 -10.66
C TRP A 335 -19.73 9.08 -9.20
N TYR A 336 -19.44 9.98 -8.25
CA TYR A 336 -19.59 9.75 -6.82
C TYR A 336 -20.97 10.19 -6.29
N ASP A 337 -21.73 10.95 -7.09
CA ASP A 337 -23.10 11.35 -6.78
C ASP A 337 -24.09 10.36 -7.41
N TYR A 338 -24.55 9.40 -6.62
CA TYR A 338 -25.50 8.38 -7.08
C TYR A 338 -26.30 7.76 -5.94
N THR A 339 -27.36 7.04 -6.33
CA THR A 339 -28.06 6.06 -5.51
C THR A 339 -27.97 4.68 -6.12
N TYR A 340 -28.12 3.65 -5.28
CA TYR A 340 -28.19 2.26 -5.69
C TYR A 340 -29.15 1.48 -4.81
N GLU A 341 -29.70 0.38 -5.33
CA GLU A 341 -30.59 -0.48 -4.56
C GLU A 341 -29.82 -1.63 -3.94
N ARG A 342 -30.17 -1.96 -2.69
CA ARG A 342 -29.67 -3.12 -1.97
C ARG A 342 -30.73 -3.61 -1.00
N ASP A 343 -31.03 -4.92 -1.03
CA ASP A 343 -32.04 -5.55 -0.16
C ASP A 343 -33.41 -4.83 -0.19
N GLY A 344 -33.82 -4.35 -1.38
CA GLY A 344 -35.07 -3.61 -1.57
C GLY A 344 -35.08 -2.19 -1.02
N ARG A 345 -33.91 -1.64 -0.65
CA ARG A 345 -33.75 -0.27 -0.15
C ARG A 345 -32.88 0.56 -1.08
N VAL A 346 -33.27 1.80 -1.31
CA VAL A 346 -32.44 2.79 -1.99
C VAL A 346 -31.41 3.32 -0.99
N ILE A 347 -30.13 3.20 -1.32
CA ILE A 347 -29.00 3.69 -0.54
C ILE A 347 -28.36 4.86 -1.29
N GLU A 348 -28.08 5.94 -0.57
CA GLU A 348 -27.30 7.07 -1.09
C GLU A 348 -25.80 6.81 -1.00
N SER A 349 -25.05 7.28 -1.99
CA SER A 349 -23.59 7.27 -1.95
C SER A 349 -23.06 8.00 -0.71
N HIS A 350 -22.12 7.36 0.01
CA HIS A 350 -21.39 7.97 1.14
C HIS A 350 -20.74 9.30 0.75
N TRP A 351 -20.31 9.43 -0.50
CA TRP A 351 -19.59 10.59 -1.01
C TRP A 351 -20.48 11.81 -1.27
N ARG A 352 -21.82 11.68 -1.18
CA ARG A 352 -22.73 12.84 -1.15
C ARG A 352 -22.58 13.64 0.14
N ASN A 353 -22.44 12.93 1.26
CA ASN A 353 -22.37 13.50 2.60
C ASN A 353 -21.24 12.82 3.39
N PRO A 354 -19.97 13.05 3.00
CA PRO A 354 -18.83 12.40 3.65
C PRO A 354 -18.73 12.85 5.11
N SER A 355 -18.29 11.93 5.97
CA SER A 355 -18.20 12.14 7.42
C SER A 355 -16.82 11.75 7.96
N GLY A 356 -16.52 12.20 9.18
CA GLY A 356 -15.20 11.99 9.79
C GLY A 356 -14.07 12.59 8.96
N LEU A 357 -12.97 11.84 8.79
CA LEU A 357 -11.83 12.30 7.98
C LEU A 357 -12.18 12.54 6.52
N ASP A 358 -13.15 11.83 5.94
CA ASP A 358 -13.50 11.96 4.53
C ASP A 358 -14.17 13.29 4.20
N ARG A 359 -14.64 14.04 5.21
CA ARG A 359 -15.07 15.44 5.05
C ARG A 359 -13.91 16.35 4.65
N GLY A 360 -12.70 15.97 5.06
CA GLY A 360 -11.48 16.71 4.83
C GLY A 360 -11.34 17.96 5.69
N GLU A 361 -10.10 18.32 6.00
CA GLU A 361 -9.78 19.47 6.83
C GLU A 361 -10.16 20.80 6.17
N ASP A 362 -10.94 21.62 6.87
CA ASP A 362 -11.34 22.95 6.39
C ASP A 362 -10.12 23.83 6.09
N ARG A 363 -9.09 23.75 6.93
CA ARG A 363 -7.89 24.61 6.85
C ARG A 363 -6.66 23.85 6.36
N THR A 364 -6.09 24.29 5.24
CA THR A 364 -4.84 23.76 4.68
C THR A 364 -3.69 23.72 5.69
N ALA A 365 -3.58 24.72 6.58
CA ALA A 365 -2.52 24.77 7.58
C ALA A 365 -2.64 23.66 8.64
N VAL A 366 -3.87 23.34 9.07
CA VAL A 366 -4.13 22.25 10.03
C VAL A 366 -3.80 20.91 9.38
N TYR A 367 -4.26 20.73 8.13
CA TYR A 367 -3.93 19.57 7.32
C TYR A 367 -2.42 19.38 7.16
N ALA A 368 -1.70 20.44 6.81
CA ALA A 368 -0.24 20.38 6.64
C ALA A 368 0.48 20.09 7.95
N PHE A 369 0.07 20.70 9.05
CA PHE A 369 0.62 20.41 10.37
C PHE A 369 0.46 18.93 10.73
N HIS A 370 -0.77 18.39 10.63
CA HIS A 370 -1.04 17.00 10.97
C HIS A 370 -0.51 15.98 9.96
N GLY A 371 -0.30 16.38 8.70
CA GLY A 371 0.38 15.58 7.67
C GLY A 371 1.90 15.54 7.81
N LEU A 372 2.53 16.56 8.40
CA LEU A 372 3.99 16.62 8.58
C LEU A 372 4.46 16.18 9.96
N VAL A 373 3.88 16.72 11.04
CA VAL A 373 4.37 16.54 12.42
C VAL A 373 3.28 16.22 13.45
N GLY A 374 2.00 16.33 13.09
CA GLY A 374 0.90 15.98 13.98
C GLY A 374 0.50 14.50 13.86
N HIS A 375 -0.79 14.18 14.01
CA HIS A 375 -1.22 12.81 14.24
C HIS A 375 -0.96 11.83 13.09
N HIS A 376 -1.04 12.26 11.82
CA HIS A 376 -0.67 11.44 10.66
C HIS A 376 0.75 11.77 10.15
N GLY A 377 1.54 12.49 10.94
CA GLY A 377 2.73 13.20 10.47
C GLY A 377 3.84 12.31 9.97
N ILE A 378 4.43 12.67 8.83
CA ILE A 378 5.62 12.02 8.26
C ILE A 378 6.75 11.93 9.28
N PHE A 379 7.05 13.03 9.98
CA PHE A 379 8.19 13.11 10.91
C PHE A 379 7.85 12.72 12.34
N SER A 380 6.60 12.85 12.78
CA SER A 380 6.18 12.44 14.12
C SER A 380 6.02 10.93 14.22
N LEU A 381 5.43 10.31 13.19
CA LEU A 381 5.26 8.86 13.15
C LEU A 381 6.54 8.16 12.68
N THR A 382 7.29 8.74 11.75
CA THR A 382 8.51 8.13 11.19
C THR A 382 9.72 9.06 11.32
N PRO A 383 10.17 9.37 12.55
CA PRO A 383 11.20 10.38 12.79
C PRO A 383 12.56 10.05 12.17
N MET A 384 12.82 8.81 11.75
CA MET A 384 14.03 8.48 10.97
C MET A 384 14.10 9.24 9.63
N TRP A 385 13.00 9.75 9.08
CA TRP A 385 13.03 10.58 7.87
C TRP A 385 13.75 11.93 8.05
N LEU A 386 14.00 12.38 9.29
CA LEU A 386 14.90 13.51 9.54
C LEU A 386 16.31 13.24 9.02
N LEU A 387 16.75 11.98 9.05
CA LEU A 387 18.04 11.56 8.50
C LEU A 387 18.07 11.68 6.96
N THR A 388 16.92 11.60 6.30
CA THR A 388 16.83 11.84 4.85
C THR A 388 17.11 13.30 4.53
N ILE A 389 16.55 14.25 5.28
CA ILE A 389 16.83 15.69 5.09
C ILE A 389 18.33 15.96 5.27
N LEU A 390 18.91 15.47 6.36
CA LEU A 390 20.34 15.60 6.62
C LEU A 390 21.18 14.93 5.52
N GLY A 391 20.82 13.72 5.11
CA GLY A 391 21.56 12.94 4.11
C GLY A 391 21.55 13.58 2.73
N LEU A 392 20.41 14.11 2.30
CA LEU A 392 20.31 14.89 1.06
C LEU A 392 21.14 16.18 1.14
N GLY A 393 21.11 16.90 2.27
CA GLY A 393 21.94 18.08 2.49
C GLY A 393 23.44 17.76 2.42
N LEU A 394 23.86 16.65 3.01
CA LEU A 394 25.24 16.17 2.96
C LEU A 394 25.67 15.84 1.54
N TRP A 395 24.86 15.13 0.75
CA TRP A 395 25.19 14.81 -0.64
C TRP A 395 25.16 16.01 -1.59
N LEU A 396 24.28 16.99 -1.35
CA LEU A 396 24.22 18.23 -2.14
C LEU A 396 25.44 19.14 -1.93
N GLY A 397 26.15 18.96 -0.82
CA GLY A 397 27.32 19.76 -0.45
C GLY A 397 28.44 19.74 -1.51
N PRO A 398 29.23 20.82 -1.61
CA PRO A 398 30.20 21.04 -2.70
C PRO A 398 31.35 20.03 -2.73
N GLY A 399 31.60 19.30 -1.64
CA GLY A 399 32.64 18.27 -1.55
C GLY A 399 32.28 16.92 -2.19
N ASN A 400 31.05 16.72 -2.64
CA ASN A 400 30.63 15.47 -3.29
C ASN A 400 30.77 15.56 -4.82
N ASP A 401 30.92 14.39 -5.45
CA ASP A 401 30.95 14.30 -6.90
C ASP A 401 29.60 14.75 -7.52
N ARG A 402 29.66 15.14 -8.79
CA ARG A 402 28.51 15.65 -9.54
C ARG A 402 27.35 14.65 -9.57
N ALA A 403 27.61 13.36 -9.72
CA ALA A 403 26.56 12.36 -9.85
C ALA A 403 25.80 12.18 -8.53
N SER A 404 26.50 12.16 -7.39
CA SER A 404 25.89 12.14 -6.06
C SER A 404 25.02 13.39 -5.81
N ARG A 405 25.48 14.57 -6.23
CA ARG A 405 24.72 15.83 -6.12
C ARG A 405 23.46 15.82 -6.98
N GLU A 406 23.56 15.39 -8.24
CA GLU A 406 22.41 15.26 -9.16
C GLU A 406 21.40 14.24 -8.63
N TRP A 407 21.87 13.13 -8.06
CA TRP A 407 21.03 12.11 -7.45
C TRP A 407 20.25 12.64 -6.25
N ALA A 408 20.93 13.33 -5.33
CA ALA A 408 20.28 13.96 -4.18
C ALA A 408 19.30 15.07 -4.60
N ALA A 409 19.67 15.88 -5.60
CA ALA A 409 18.78 16.89 -6.16
C ALA A 409 17.51 16.27 -6.75
N ALA A 410 17.63 15.15 -7.48
CA ALA A 410 16.47 14.47 -8.05
C ALA A 410 15.51 13.96 -6.97
N ILE A 411 16.03 13.32 -5.91
CA ILE A 411 15.22 12.87 -4.76
C ILE A 411 14.54 14.06 -4.08
N ALA A 412 15.27 15.15 -3.85
CA ALA A 412 14.74 16.35 -3.22
C ALA A 412 13.63 17.00 -4.05
N VAL A 413 13.84 17.16 -5.37
CA VAL A 413 12.85 17.75 -6.29
C VAL A 413 11.58 16.92 -6.33
N VAL A 414 11.68 15.60 -6.51
CA VAL A 414 10.51 14.70 -6.50
C VAL A 414 9.78 14.80 -5.16
N SER A 415 10.50 14.76 -4.05
CA SER A 415 9.90 14.86 -2.71
C SER A 415 9.16 16.18 -2.51
N VAL A 416 9.76 17.31 -2.88
CA VAL A 416 9.13 18.64 -2.73
C VAL A 416 7.91 18.78 -3.63
N VAL A 417 8.00 18.35 -4.89
CA VAL A 417 6.87 18.42 -5.84
C VAL A 417 5.69 17.59 -5.33
N CYS A 418 5.94 16.36 -4.87
CA CYS A 418 4.89 15.50 -4.35
C CYS A 418 4.31 16.02 -3.04
N LEU A 419 5.14 16.49 -2.11
CA LEU A 419 4.67 17.08 -0.86
C LEU A 419 3.83 18.35 -1.11
N ALA A 420 4.27 19.23 -2.02
CA ALA A 420 3.49 20.40 -2.41
C ALA A 420 2.13 19.99 -3.00
N PHE A 421 2.12 19.04 -3.93
CA PHE A 421 0.87 18.51 -4.50
C PHE A 421 -0.08 17.98 -3.42
N TYR A 422 0.42 17.14 -2.51
CA TYR A 422 -0.41 16.53 -1.48
C TYR A 422 -0.90 17.53 -0.43
N LEU A 423 -0.08 18.48 -0.02
CA LEU A 423 -0.41 19.45 1.02
C LEU A 423 -1.31 20.59 0.52
N CYS A 424 -1.34 20.83 -0.80
CA CYS A 424 -2.14 21.88 -1.42
C CYS A 424 -3.43 21.36 -2.09
N ILE A 425 -3.83 20.12 -1.80
CA ILE A 425 -5.07 19.56 -2.35
C ILE A 425 -6.32 20.31 -1.86
N GLU A 426 -7.39 20.24 -2.65
CA GLU A 426 -8.71 20.75 -2.30
C GLU A 426 -9.27 20.05 -1.06
N GLN A 427 -10.26 20.69 -0.41
CA GLN A 427 -10.75 20.28 0.90
C GLN A 427 -11.21 18.82 0.94
N ASP A 428 -11.96 18.37 -0.07
CA ASP A 428 -12.45 17.00 -0.21
C ASP A 428 -11.32 15.95 -0.24
N GLY A 429 -10.12 16.36 -0.63
CA GLY A 429 -8.92 15.56 -0.58
C GLY A 429 -8.20 15.56 0.76
N ARG A 430 -8.39 16.54 1.65
CA ARG A 430 -7.60 16.74 2.89
C ARG A 430 -7.95 15.76 4.02
N ASN A 431 -7.96 14.47 3.72
CA ASN A 431 -8.35 13.39 4.62
C ASN A 431 -7.17 12.54 5.11
N TYR A 432 -5.93 12.93 4.80
CA TYR A 432 -4.69 12.19 5.11
C TYR A 432 -4.61 10.80 4.44
N GLY A 433 -5.47 10.57 3.45
CA GLY A 433 -5.74 9.26 2.88
C GLY A 433 -6.86 8.48 3.56
N GLY A 434 -7.72 9.09 4.37
CA GLY A 434 -8.85 8.44 5.06
C GLY A 434 -8.44 7.84 6.41
N SER A 435 -9.20 6.85 6.91
CA SER A 435 -8.87 6.15 8.16
C SER A 435 -7.67 5.21 7.96
N THR A 436 -6.47 5.74 8.17
CA THR A 436 -5.19 5.07 7.92
C THR A 436 -4.17 5.42 9.00
N CYS A 437 -3.19 4.54 9.23
CA CYS A 437 -2.24 4.66 10.33
C CYS A 437 -1.08 5.64 10.08
N GLY A 438 -1.22 6.53 9.10
CA GLY A 438 -0.21 7.50 8.70
C GLY A 438 -0.57 8.14 7.36
N PHE A 439 0.17 9.18 6.98
CA PHE A 439 -0.07 9.92 5.73
C PHE A 439 0.31 9.09 4.48
N ARG A 440 -0.58 8.17 4.09
CA ARG A 440 -0.24 7.06 3.20
C ARG A 440 0.15 7.45 1.78
N TRP A 441 -0.27 8.63 1.34
CA TRP A 441 0.05 9.15 0.02
C TRP A 441 1.55 9.29 -0.24
N VAL A 442 2.37 9.43 0.82
CA VAL A 442 3.83 9.53 0.66
C VAL A 442 4.57 8.20 0.75
N PHE A 443 3.90 7.08 1.04
CA PHE A 443 4.59 5.82 1.32
C PHE A 443 5.40 5.29 0.14
N TRP A 444 4.97 5.57 -1.09
CA TRP A 444 5.71 5.19 -2.29
C TRP A 444 7.05 5.93 -2.45
N LEU A 445 7.26 7.05 -1.74
CA LEU A 445 8.53 7.80 -1.70
C LEU A 445 9.58 7.12 -0.79
N ALA A 446 9.19 6.18 0.07
CA ALA A 446 10.08 5.57 1.05
C ALA A 446 11.39 5.01 0.45
N PRO A 447 11.41 4.34 -0.73
CA PRO A 447 12.66 3.90 -1.35
C PRO A 447 13.63 5.05 -1.64
N LEU A 448 13.12 6.20 -2.10
CA LEU A 448 13.93 7.39 -2.36
C LEU A 448 14.52 7.93 -1.05
N TRP A 449 13.70 7.99 0.00
CA TRP A 449 14.11 8.53 1.31
C TRP A 449 15.08 7.62 2.07
N LEU A 450 14.93 6.30 1.95
CA LEU A 450 15.87 5.30 2.46
C LEU A 450 17.25 5.44 1.83
N ILE A 451 17.32 5.67 0.52
CA ILE A 451 18.60 5.94 -0.15
C ILE A 451 19.12 7.33 0.22
N GLY A 452 18.25 8.34 0.27
CA GLY A 452 18.61 9.71 0.64
C GLY A 452 19.17 9.86 2.06
N MET A 453 18.84 8.96 3.00
CA MET A 453 19.39 9.00 4.36
C MET A 453 20.77 8.35 4.51
N LEU A 454 21.27 7.61 3.50
CA LEU A 454 22.55 6.87 3.61
C LEU A 454 23.72 7.74 4.11
N PRO A 455 23.95 8.97 3.60
CA PRO A 455 25.07 9.81 4.07
C PRO A 455 24.93 10.21 5.54
N ALA A 456 23.70 10.45 6.00
CA ALA A 456 23.44 10.73 7.40
C ALA A 456 23.69 9.49 8.25
N ALA A 457 23.21 8.32 7.85
CA ALA A 457 23.45 7.06 8.55
C ALA A 457 24.97 6.76 8.67
N ASP A 458 25.71 6.97 7.58
CA ASP A 458 27.17 6.84 7.56
C ASP A 458 27.85 7.84 8.51
N LEU A 459 27.45 9.13 8.48
CA LEU A 459 28.00 10.16 9.35
C LEU A 459 27.74 9.85 10.83
N LEU A 460 26.49 9.53 11.18
CA LEU A 460 26.08 9.26 12.55
C LEU A 460 26.71 7.97 13.08
N SER A 461 27.08 7.02 12.22
CA SER A 461 27.78 5.79 12.63
C SER A 461 29.21 6.02 13.14
N ARG A 462 29.81 7.20 12.92
CA ARG A 462 31.21 7.48 13.31
C ARG A 462 31.40 7.66 14.81
N ARG A 463 30.36 8.01 15.57
CA ARG A 463 30.43 8.21 17.02
C ARG A 463 29.32 7.42 17.71
N ARG A 464 29.63 6.84 18.88
CA ARG A 464 28.70 5.99 19.64
C ARG A 464 27.41 6.70 20.05
N TRP A 465 27.48 7.98 20.42
CA TRP A 465 26.30 8.72 20.84
C TRP A 465 25.42 9.14 19.66
N THR A 466 25.99 9.50 18.51
CA THR A 466 25.23 9.88 17.32
C THR A 466 24.50 8.70 16.69
N ILE A 467 25.11 7.51 16.69
CA ILE A 467 24.40 6.30 16.26
C ILE A 467 23.29 5.93 17.26
N GLY A 468 23.48 6.21 18.56
CA GLY A 468 22.43 6.08 19.56
C GLY A 468 21.19 6.92 19.22
N ILE A 469 21.37 8.17 18.77
CA ILE A 469 20.27 9.01 18.29
C ILE A 469 19.58 8.38 17.09
N ALA A 470 20.33 7.94 16.08
CA ALA A 470 19.74 7.29 14.90
C ALA A 470 18.93 6.03 15.27
N ILE A 471 19.44 5.23 16.22
CA ILE A 471 18.74 4.04 16.74
C ILE A 471 17.44 4.44 17.45
N VAL A 472 17.41 5.50 18.24
CA VAL A 472 16.17 6.00 18.87
C VAL A 472 15.16 6.44 17.82
N LEU A 473 15.58 7.21 16.81
CA LEU A 473 14.70 7.62 15.70
C LEU A 473 14.13 6.40 14.95
N LEU A 474 14.96 5.38 14.71
CA LEU A 474 14.52 4.12 14.11
C LEU A 474 13.54 3.38 15.03
N ALA A 475 13.82 3.25 16.32
CA ALA A 475 12.95 2.56 17.28
C ALA A 475 11.56 3.19 17.35
N LEU A 476 11.47 4.52 17.39
CA LEU A 476 10.19 5.24 17.34
C LEU A 476 9.46 5.04 16.01
N SER A 477 10.20 5.01 14.90
CA SER A 477 9.64 4.73 13.57
C SER A 477 9.07 3.31 13.48
N VAL A 478 9.80 2.32 14.01
CA VAL A 478 9.38 0.91 14.09
C VAL A 478 8.15 0.76 14.99
N LEU A 479 8.11 1.45 16.14
CA LEU A 479 6.94 1.48 17.02
C LEU A 479 5.71 1.95 16.25
N SER A 480 5.80 3.08 15.54
CA SER A 480 4.68 3.62 14.77
C SER A 480 4.23 2.69 13.65
N ALA A 481 5.15 2.10 12.89
CA ALA A 481 4.85 1.16 11.81
C ALA A 481 4.24 -0.16 12.34
N SER A 482 4.63 -0.57 13.55
CA SER A 482 4.16 -1.81 14.18
C SER A 482 2.87 -1.61 14.97
N TYR A 483 2.56 -0.40 15.45
CA TYR A 483 1.35 -0.13 16.24
C TYR A 483 0.05 -0.66 15.61
N PRO A 484 -0.25 -0.36 14.33
CA PRO A 484 -1.40 -0.92 13.60
C PRO A 484 -1.11 -2.34 13.06
N THR A 485 -0.55 -3.24 13.89
CA THR A 485 -0.04 -4.57 13.47
C THR A 485 -1.05 -5.35 12.62
N TRP A 486 -2.33 -5.32 13.02
CA TRP A 486 -3.38 -6.15 12.43
C TRP A 486 -4.17 -5.46 11.34
N ASN A 487 -4.33 -4.14 11.42
CA ASN A 487 -5.13 -3.39 10.48
C ASN A 487 -4.48 -2.04 10.17
N PRO A 488 -3.89 -1.86 8.97
CA PRO A 488 -3.32 -0.57 8.57
C PRO A 488 -4.39 0.52 8.36
N TRP A 489 -5.67 0.13 8.26
CA TRP A 489 -6.83 1.01 8.10
C TRP A 489 -7.41 1.43 9.46
N SER A 490 -6.53 1.88 10.35
CA SER A 490 -6.88 2.41 11.67
C SER A 490 -6.08 3.68 11.94
N HIS A 491 -6.54 4.52 12.84
CA HIS A 491 -5.79 5.71 13.22
C HIS A 491 -4.43 5.35 13.87
N PRO A 492 -3.40 6.21 13.71
CA PRO A 492 -2.10 6.02 14.35
C PRO A 492 -2.20 6.22 15.87
N TRP A 493 -1.22 5.69 16.61
CA TRP A 493 -1.14 5.84 18.06
C TRP A 493 -1.18 7.30 18.51
N LEU A 494 -0.57 8.20 17.74
CA LEU A 494 -0.54 9.62 18.06
C LEU A 494 -1.93 10.27 17.94
N TYR A 495 -2.74 9.84 16.97
CA TYR A 495 -4.14 10.27 16.90
C TYR A 495 -4.92 9.83 18.14
N HIS A 496 -4.77 8.56 18.54
CA HIS A 496 -5.43 8.03 19.73
C HIS A 496 -4.97 8.74 21.01
N ALA A 497 -3.67 9.03 21.13
CA ALA A 497 -3.14 9.79 22.25
C ALA A 497 -3.73 11.21 22.31
N LEU A 498 -3.71 11.95 21.20
CA LEU A 498 -4.29 13.30 21.16
C LEU A 498 -5.80 13.28 21.44
N SER A 499 -6.54 12.32 20.91
CA SER A 499 -7.96 12.13 21.19
C SER A 499 -8.21 11.83 22.68
N HIS A 500 -7.42 10.94 23.29
CA HIS A 500 -7.54 10.58 24.70
C HIS A 500 -7.33 11.79 25.62
N TYR A 501 -6.39 12.68 25.28
CA TYR A 501 -6.14 13.92 26.03
C TYR A 501 -7.06 15.08 25.64
N GLY A 502 -8.07 14.88 24.80
CA GLY A 502 -9.01 15.92 24.38
C GLY A 502 -8.39 17.02 23.51
N LEU A 503 -7.27 16.72 22.84
CA LEU A 503 -6.52 17.65 21.98
C LEU A 503 -6.99 17.63 20.51
N LEU A 504 -7.94 16.76 20.18
CA LEU A 504 -8.65 16.76 18.90
C LEU A 504 -10.11 17.14 19.15
N SER A 505 -10.61 18.13 18.41
CA SER A 505 -12.03 18.41 18.33
C SER A 505 -12.71 17.27 17.56
N GLY A 506 -13.75 16.67 18.16
CA GLY A 506 -14.53 15.58 17.58
C GLY A 506 -15.40 15.99 16.39
#